data_AF-A0A2V3IKS6-F1
#
_entry.id   AF-A0A2V3IKS6-F1
#
_cell.length_a   1.000
_cell.length_b   1.000
_cell.length_c   1.000
_cell.angle_alpha   90.00
_cell.angle_beta   90.00
_cell.angle_gamma   90.00
#
_symmetry.space_group_name_H-M   'P 1'
#
loop_
_entity.id
_entity.type
_entity.pdbx_description
1 polymer ?
#
loop_
_entity_poly.entity_id
_entity_poly.type
_entity_poly.pdbx_seq_one_letter_code
_entity_poly.pdbx_strand_id
1 'polypeptide(L)'
;MEKEEELFARAKEEENAFATSEDEYDFYSSDDEEDDLTKQQVNSANDVDDASPTARAKPKKRSRRPINVQNKQGKSVLSEEEDWIECGGLAYQYSSVRVSDRNIVEFDRTFPLAFLGKLNIPAVMKESAKDVSLIEVEKLNRCFVESTNNEHRVITEGSNIREIHQLRDGLVEFDRLETNDMYGILKIYGVETLRAALTNELMMVFDAYGIPVSIRDLSLIAICMTVNGSYRGFNRVTMDDTPGLFQRVTFETSMKFLKDATVNEMEEFVTNPSSAIALGQVYEGGTGGFQLLHQVN
;
A
#
# COMPACT_ATOMS: atom_id res chain seq x y z
N MET A 1 -33.56 11.27 38.75
CA MET A 1 -32.95 12.61 38.60
C MET A 1 -31.43 12.56 38.67
N GLU A 2 -30.73 12.57 39.81
CA GLU A 2 -29.24 12.64 39.80
C GLU A 2 -28.55 11.45 39.08
N LYS A 3 -29.11 10.23 39.17
CA LYS A 3 -28.57 9.05 38.45
C LYS A 3 -28.88 8.99 36.95
N GLU A 4 -29.86 9.76 36.47
CA GLU A 4 -30.22 9.82 35.04
C GLU A 4 -29.40 10.89 34.31
N GLU A 5 -29.03 11.98 35.00
CA GLU A 5 -28.14 13.01 34.48
C GLU A 5 -26.71 12.50 34.30
N GLU A 6 -26.20 11.67 35.22
CA GLU A 6 -24.88 11.00 35.06
C GLU A 6 -24.85 10.02 33.88
N LEU A 7 -25.97 9.32 33.60
CA LEU A 7 -26.05 8.40 32.46
C LEU A 7 -26.06 9.16 31.12
N PHE A 8 -26.69 10.32 31.07
CA PHE A 8 -26.72 11.19 29.89
C PHE A 8 -25.39 11.90 29.64
N ALA A 9 -24.67 12.28 30.69
CA ALA A 9 -23.34 12.87 30.58
C ALA A 9 -22.32 11.86 30.02
N ARG A 10 -22.38 10.60 30.48
CA ARG A 10 -21.51 9.52 30.01
C ARG A 10 -21.78 9.11 28.55
N ALA A 11 -23.05 9.12 28.13
CA ALA A 11 -23.41 8.88 26.73
C ALA A 11 -22.88 9.97 25.78
N LYS A 12 -22.83 11.23 26.22
CA LYS A 12 -22.24 12.34 25.45
C LYS A 12 -20.71 12.28 25.36
N GLU A 13 -20.03 11.80 26.40
CA GLU A 13 -18.58 11.60 26.36
C GLU A 13 -18.19 10.43 25.44
N GLU A 14 -18.99 9.36 25.39
CA GLU A 14 -18.78 8.24 24.49
C GLU A 14 -19.07 8.59 23.01
N GLU A 15 -20.05 9.47 22.74
CA GLU A 15 -20.35 10.00 21.40
C GLU A 15 -19.23 10.93 20.87
N ASN A 16 -18.66 11.77 21.73
CA ASN A 16 -17.55 12.66 21.37
C ASN A 16 -16.21 11.91 21.19
N ALA A 17 -16.02 10.77 21.87
CA ALA A 17 -14.86 9.92 21.69
C ALA A 17 -14.89 9.15 20.36
N PHE A 18 -16.09 8.83 19.83
CA PHE A 18 -16.24 8.16 18.54
C PHE A 18 -15.97 9.11 17.35
N ALA A 19 -16.35 10.38 17.48
CA ALA A 19 -16.19 11.40 16.43
C ALA A 19 -14.75 11.87 16.16
N THR A 20 -13.74 11.37 16.90
CA THR A 20 -12.33 11.79 16.73
C THR A 20 -11.44 10.72 16.07
N SER A 21 -12.04 9.66 15.51
CA SER A 21 -11.31 8.56 14.87
C SER A 21 -11.68 8.31 13.40
N GLU A 22 -12.20 9.32 12.71
CA GLU A 22 -12.27 9.29 11.24
C GLU A 22 -10.95 9.84 10.67
N ASP A 23 -9.98 8.94 10.50
CA ASP A 23 -8.85 9.20 9.59
C ASP A 23 -9.41 9.25 8.16
N GLU A 24 -9.56 10.46 7.63
CA GLU A 24 -9.80 10.74 6.21
C GLU A 24 -8.67 10.14 5.36
N TYR A 25 -8.94 9.02 4.70
CA TYR A 25 -8.13 8.56 3.57
C TYR A 25 -8.71 9.16 2.29
N ASP A 26 -8.23 10.35 1.95
CA ASP A 26 -8.49 11.00 0.66
C ASP A 26 -7.75 10.26 -0.46
N PHE A 27 -8.50 9.50 -1.26
CA PHE A 27 -8.06 8.99 -2.55
C PHE A 27 -8.54 9.94 -3.66
N TYR A 28 -7.68 10.89 -4.03
CA TYR A 28 -7.71 11.52 -5.35
C TYR A 28 -6.28 11.61 -5.88
N SER A 29 -5.98 10.77 -6.87
CA SER A 29 -4.83 10.94 -7.76
C SER A 29 -5.37 11.48 -9.09
N SER A 30 -4.88 12.64 -9.49
CA SER A 30 -4.94 13.16 -10.85
C SER A 30 -3.70 14.02 -11.06
N ASP A 31 -3.04 13.77 -12.18
CA ASP A 31 -1.67 14.10 -12.52
C ASP A 31 -1.35 15.59 -12.78
N ASP A 32 -0.03 15.84 -12.86
CA ASP A 32 0.70 16.89 -13.57
C ASP A 32 0.69 18.35 -13.03
N GLU A 33 1.85 18.79 -12.51
CA GLU A 33 2.77 19.74 -13.17
C GLU A 33 3.94 20.15 -12.23
N GLU A 34 5.14 20.22 -12.80
CA GLU A 34 6.34 20.82 -12.19
C GLU A 34 6.13 22.31 -11.88
N ASP A 35 6.64 22.82 -10.75
CA ASP A 35 7.65 23.88 -10.79
C ASP A 35 8.19 24.30 -9.39
N ASP A 36 9.42 24.77 -9.46
CA ASP A 36 10.40 25.19 -8.46
C ASP A 36 9.94 26.33 -7.51
N LEU A 37 10.72 26.49 -6.42
CA LEU A 37 11.11 27.74 -5.72
C LEU A 37 10.92 27.78 -4.18
N THR A 38 12.06 27.60 -3.51
CA THR A 38 12.62 28.42 -2.40
C THR A 38 11.76 28.76 -1.16
N LYS A 39 12.28 28.40 0.03
CA LYS A 39 12.49 29.28 1.22
C LYS A 39 13.04 28.45 2.39
N GLN A 40 14.28 28.66 2.82
CA GLN A 40 14.74 29.71 3.75
C GLN A 40 14.79 29.19 5.20
N GLN A 41 16.02 28.93 5.66
CA GLN A 41 16.39 28.73 7.05
C GLN A 41 15.96 29.92 7.91
N VAL A 42 15.55 29.66 9.15
CA VAL A 42 15.66 30.60 10.25
C VAL A 42 16.31 29.87 11.44
N ASN A 43 17.55 30.24 11.73
CA ASN A 43 18.25 29.93 12.96
C ASN A 43 17.66 30.76 14.11
N SER A 44 17.70 30.24 15.34
CA SER A 44 17.83 31.09 16.53
C SER A 44 18.65 30.37 17.61
N ALA A 45 19.70 31.06 18.01
CA ALA A 45 20.65 30.75 19.06
C ALA A 45 20.03 30.90 20.45
N ASN A 46 20.67 30.29 21.46
CA ASN A 46 20.99 30.93 22.75
C ASN A 46 21.98 30.05 23.55
N ASP A 47 23.18 30.60 23.76
CA ASP A 47 24.14 30.22 24.80
C ASP A 47 23.82 30.99 26.10
N VAL A 48 23.99 30.36 27.27
CA VAL A 48 24.40 31.05 28.52
C VAL A 48 25.24 30.09 29.38
N ASP A 49 26.39 30.60 29.80
CA ASP A 49 27.46 30.02 30.64
C ASP A 49 27.05 29.65 32.09
N ASP A 50 27.78 28.72 32.74
CA ASP A 50 28.40 29.00 34.06
C ASP A 50 29.50 27.98 34.50
N ALA A 51 30.55 28.56 35.12
CA ALA A 51 31.49 28.09 36.15
C ALA A 51 32.51 26.92 35.93
N SER A 52 33.80 27.29 36.10
CA SER A 52 35.00 26.46 36.37
C SER A 52 35.35 26.51 37.88
N PRO A 53 36.51 26.06 38.45
CA PRO A 53 37.69 25.36 37.91
C PRO A 53 38.29 24.25 38.84
N THR A 54 39.34 23.54 38.39
CA THR A 54 40.58 23.36 39.20
C THR A 54 41.73 22.75 38.40
N ALA A 55 42.93 23.20 38.75
CA ALA A 55 44.16 23.14 37.99
C ALA A 55 45.06 21.94 38.33
N ARG A 56 45.88 21.48 37.36
CA ARG A 56 47.31 21.22 37.63
C ARG A 56 48.19 21.21 36.38
N ALA A 57 49.41 21.70 36.57
CA ALA A 57 50.35 22.18 35.56
C ALA A 57 51.14 21.09 34.79
N LYS A 58 51.69 21.53 33.64
CA LYS A 58 52.53 20.81 32.66
C LYS A 58 53.92 20.43 33.20
N PRO A 59 54.61 19.50 32.52
CA PRO A 59 55.93 19.86 31.99
C PRO A 59 56.08 19.56 30.49
N LYS A 60 56.98 20.31 29.84
CA LYS A 60 57.24 20.33 28.39
C LYS A 60 58.39 19.39 27.97
N LYS A 61 58.25 18.91 26.72
CA LYS A 61 59.26 18.47 25.71
C LYS A 61 59.79 17.02 25.72
N ARG A 62 59.45 16.29 24.65
CA ARG A 62 60.42 15.83 23.62
C ARG A 62 59.68 15.40 22.33
N SER A 63 60.09 15.95 21.18
CA SER A 63 59.55 15.61 19.86
C SER A 63 59.94 14.18 19.47
N ARG A 64 58.98 13.38 18.98
CA ARG A 64 59.27 12.14 18.24
C ARG A 64 58.65 12.26 16.85
N ARG A 65 59.51 12.04 15.85
CA ARG A 65 59.23 12.07 14.40
C ARG A 65 58.18 11.02 14.02
N PRO A 66 57.45 11.20 12.89
CA PRO A 66 56.39 10.28 12.48
C PRO A 66 56.96 8.88 12.16
N ILE A 67 56.22 7.87 12.61
CA ILE A 67 56.47 6.46 12.28
C ILE A 67 56.03 6.25 10.84
N ASN A 68 57.00 5.91 10.00
CA ASN A 68 56.85 5.49 8.62
C ASN A 68 56.14 4.12 8.62
N VAL A 69 54.86 4.06 8.28
CA VAL A 69 54.15 2.79 8.06
C VAL A 69 54.57 2.29 6.68
N GLN A 70 55.54 1.37 6.70
CA GLN A 70 55.99 0.66 5.53
C GLN A 70 54.84 -0.12 4.89
N ASN A 71 54.71 0.11 3.59
CA ASN A 71 54.01 -0.70 2.60
C ASN A 71 54.02 -2.20 2.98
N LYS A 72 52.84 -2.73 3.32
CA LYS A 72 52.61 -4.17 3.30
C LYS A 72 52.27 -4.57 1.86
N GLN A 73 53.09 -5.46 1.34
CA GLN A 73 53.10 -5.99 -0.01
C GLN A 73 51.72 -6.47 -0.49
N GLY A 74 51.49 -6.21 -1.78
CA GLY A 74 50.26 -6.34 -2.52
C GLY A 74 49.54 -7.67 -2.35
N LYS A 75 48.22 -7.56 -2.12
CA LYS A 75 47.31 -8.50 -2.77
C LYS A 75 47.41 -8.24 -4.27
N SER A 76 47.53 -9.28 -5.09
CA SER A 76 47.64 -9.15 -6.53
C SER A 76 46.37 -8.49 -7.08
N VAL A 77 46.47 -7.20 -7.37
CA VAL A 77 45.48 -6.43 -8.12
C VAL A 77 45.49 -6.98 -9.55
N LEU A 78 44.34 -7.48 -9.98
CA LEU A 78 44.20 -8.16 -11.28
C LEU A 78 43.83 -7.18 -12.40
N SER A 79 43.14 -6.09 -12.07
CA SER A 79 42.76 -5.01 -12.98
C SER A 79 42.30 -3.77 -12.18
N GLU A 80 42.62 -2.58 -12.68
CA GLU A 80 42.15 -1.29 -12.19
C GLU A 80 41.52 -0.53 -13.37
N GLU A 81 40.29 -0.08 -13.21
CA GLU A 81 39.57 0.77 -14.16
C GLU A 81 39.10 2.02 -13.42
N GLU A 82 39.43 3.21 -13.96
CA GLU A 82 38.97 4.51 -13.45
C GLU A 82 37.94 5.08 -14.40
N ASP A 83 36.80 5.52 -13.87
CA ASP A 83 35.71 6.09 -14.65
C ASP A 83 34.94 7.16 -13.88
N TRP A 84 34.02 7.83 -14.57
CA TRP A 84 33.17 8.87 -14.01
C TRP A 84 31.67 8.53 -14.10
N ILE A 85 30.90 8.85 -13.06
CA ILE A 85 29.43 8.68 -13.03
C ILE A 85 28.77 9.98 -12.61
N GLU A 86 27.88 10.54 -13.42
CA GLU A 86 27.07 11.70 -13.00
C GLU A 86 25.76 11.24 -12.34
N CYS A 87 25.48 11.76 -11.14
CA CYS A 87 24.23 11.49 -10.43
C CYS A 87 23.78 12.75 -9.68
N GLY A 88 22.53 13.19 -9.91
CA GLY A 88 21.97 14.38 -9.25
C GLY A 88 22.74 15.68 -9.50
N GLY A 89 23.35 15.83 -10.68
CA GLY A 89 24.20 16.99 -11.02
C GLY A 89 25.60 16.98 -10.40
N LEU A 90 26.03 15.85 -9.81
CA LEU A 90 27.35 15.67 -9.20
C LEU A 90 28.14 14.56 -9.93
N ALA A 91 29.40 14.82 -10.31
CA ALA A 91 30.22 13.94 -11.15
C ALA A 91 31.17 13.03 -10.36
N TYR A 92 30.71 11.84 -10.00
CA TYR A 92 31.34 10.62 -9.42
C TYR A 92 32.73 10.28 -9.94
N GLN A 93 33.85 10.40 -9.22
CA GLN A 93 35.04 9.62 -9.60
C GLN A 93 35.00 8.29 -8.86
N TYR A 94 35.11 7.19 -9.59
CA TYR A 94 35.20 5.87 -8.99
C TYR A 94 36.30 5.05 -9.65
N SER A 95 36.90 4.16 -8.87
CA SER A 95 37.80 3.13 -9.37
C SER A 95 37.27 1.76 -8.96
N SER A 96 37.37 0.79 -9.85
CA SER A 96 37.06 -0.60 -9.53
C SER A 96 38.34 -1.43 -9.51
N VAL A 97 38.52 -2.19 -8.44
CA VAL A 97 39.71 -3.01 -8.22
C VAL A 97 39.28 -4.45 -7.99
N ARG A 98 39.73 -5.35 -8.86
CA ARG A 98 39.52 -6.79 -8.68
C ARG A 98 40.67 -7.40 -7.90
N VAL A 99 40.40 -7.84 -6.68
CA VAL A 99 41.39 -8.42 -5.78
C VAL A 99 41.06 -9.87 -5.52
N SER A 100 41.63 -10.79 -6.31
CA SER A 100 41.54 -12.28 -6.20
C SER A 100 40.13 -12.85 -5.92
N ASP A 101 39.61 -12.68 -4.69
CA ASP A 101 38.32 -13.19 -4.21
C ASP A 101 37.23 -12.12 -4.02
N ARG A 102 37.53 -10.82 -4.24
CA ARG A 102 36.58 -9.71 -4.05
C ARG A 102 36.69 -8.67 -5.15
N ASN A 103 35.53 -8.15 -5.55
CA ASN A 103 35.43 -6.92 -6.33
C ASN A 103 35.23 -5.77 -5.35
N ILE A 104 36.09 -4.76 -5.42
CA ILE A 104 36.01 -3.56 -4.60
C ILE A 104 35.75 -2.38 -5.54
N VAL A 105 34.79 -1.53 -5.18
CA VAL A 105 34.57 -0.25 -5.83
C VAL A 105 34.92 0.84 -4.81
N GLU A 106 35.80 1.74 -5.19
CA GLU A 106 36.25 2.88 -4.37
C GLU A 106 35.68 4.17 -4.98
N PHE A 107 35.09 5.00 -4.11
CA PHE A 107 34.50 6.28 -4.49
C PHE A 107 35.18 7.39 -3.70
N ASP A 108 35.78 8.35 -4.40
CA ASP A 108 36.47 9.47 -3.76
C ASP A 108 35.65 10.75 -3.86
N ARG A 109 35.37 11.35 -2.69
CA ARG A 109 34.60 12.59 -2.58
C ARG A 109 35.13 13.58 -1.57
N THR A 110 35.17 14.84 -2.03
CA THR A 110 35.50 16.01 -1.22
C THR A 110 34.24 16.80 -0.92
N PHE A 111 33.93 16.98 0.36
CA PHE A 111 32.81 17.81 0.83
C PHE A 111 33.32 19.17 1.34
N PRO A 112 32.63 20.29 1.09
CA PRO A 112 33.02 21.59 1.64
C PRO A 112 32.96 21.59 3.17
N LEU A 113 33.97 22.20 3.82
CA LEU A 113 34.04 22.28 5.29
C LEU A 113 32.82 22.96 5.95
N ALA A 114 32.03 23.75 5.20
CA ALA A 114 30.81 24.37 5.71
C ALA A 114 29.71 23.34 6.08
N PHE A 115 29.79 22.09 5.60
CA PHE A 115 28.88 20.99 5.95
C PHE A 115 29.25 20.26 7.26
N LEU A 116 30.27 20.72 8.00
CA LEU A 116 30.79 20.05 9.20
C LEU A 116 29.89 20.22 10.44
N GLY A 117 28.70 19.63 10.38
CA GLY A 117 28.17 18.92 11.55
C GLY A 117 28.88 17.57 11.72
N LYS A 118 28.57 16.82 12.79
CA LYS A 118 28.99 15.41 12.94
C LYS A 118 28.19 14.53 11.96
N LEU A 119 28.56 14.52 10.68
CA LEU A 119 27.92 13.67 9.69
C LEU A 119 28.50 12.25 9.77
N ASN A 120 27.65 11.29 10.12
CA ASN A 120 28.03 9.87 10.15
C ASN A 120 27.85 9.26 8.75
N ILE A 121 28.81 9.51 7.84
CA ILE A 121 28.78 9.02 6.46
C ILE A 121 28.56 7.49 6.39
N PRO A 122 29.22 6.64 7.20
CA PRO A 122 28.94 5.20 7.21
C PRO A 122 27.49 4.86 7.55
N ALA A 123 26.86 5.58 8.47
CA ALA A 123 25.45 5.35 8.79
C ALA A 123 24.53 5.78 7.66
N VAL A 124 24.79 6.93 7.04
CA VAL A 124 24.02 7.42 5.88
C VAL A 124 24.16 6.43 4.71
N MET A 125 25.38 6.04 4.34
CA MET A 125 25.60 5.06 3.28
C MET A 125 24.95 3.71 3.57
N LYS A 126 25.01 3.24 4.83
CA LYS A 126 24.37 1.99 5.22
C LYS A 126 22.85 2.06 5.11
N GLU A 127 22.26 3.22 5.41
CA GLU A 127 20.81 3.41 5.25
C GLU A 127 20.44 3.50 3.78
N SER A 128 21.12 4.37 3.01
CA SER A 128 20.88 4.53 1.57
C SER A 128 21.12 3.24 0.78
N ALA A 129 22.07 2.40 1.19
CA ALA A 129 22.35 1.13 0.52
C ALA A 129 21.20 0.12 0.64
N LYS A 130 20.28 0.27 1.60
CA LYS A 130 19.10 -0.59 1.70
C LYS A 130 18.04 -0.26 0.64
N ASP A 131 18.02 0.99 0.19
CA ASP A 131 17.04 1.49 -0.78
C ASP A 131 17.53 1.32 -2.24
N VAL A 132 18.78 0.88 -2.43
CA VAL A 132 19.36 0.67 -3.76
C VAL A 132 19.04 -0.74 -4.26
N SER A 133 18.14 -0.82 -5.23
CA SER A 133 17.88 -2.02 -6.03
C SER A 133 18.82 -2.08 -7.24
N LEU A 134 19.51 -3.20 -7.44
CA LEU A 134 20.38 -3.40 -8.60
C LEU A 134 19.58 -3.71 -9.88
N ILE A 135 18.65 -4.64 -9.78
CA ILE A 135 17.69 -5.01 -10.82
C ILE A 135 16.41 -5.37 -10.09
N GLU A 136 15.33 -4.65 -10.38
CA GLU A 136 14.04 -4.85 -9.77
C GLU A 136 12.97 -4.78 -10.86
N VAL A 137 11.92 -5.59 -10.69
CA VAL A 137 10.70 -5.49 -11.47
C VAL A 137 9.68 -4.79 -10.59
N GLU A 138 9.07 -3.73 -11.11
CA GLU A 138 8.11 -2.94 -10.35
C GLU A 138 7.02 -3.83 -9.74
N LYS A 139 6.70 -3.61 -8.46
CA LYS A 139 5.66 -4.34 -7.70
C LYS A 139 5.92 -5.83 -7.48
N LEU A 140 7.14 -6.33 -7.71
CA LEU A 140 7.55 -7.69 -7.36
C LEU A 140 8.72 -7.63 -6.36
N ASN A 141 8.48 -8.09 -5.13
CA ASN A 141 9.45 -7.98 -4.04
C ASN A 141 10.36 -9.21 -3.96
N ARG A 142 9.74 -10.41 -3.94
CA ARG A 142 10.45 -11.68 -3.76
C ARG A 142 9.84 -12.74 -4.65
N CYS A 143 10.66 -13.72 -5.02
CA CYS A 143 10.26 -14.84 -5.85
C CYS A 143 10.87 -16.11 -5.28
N PHE A 144 10.08 -17.17 -5.14
CA PHE A 144 10.54 -18.48 -4.69
C PHE A 144 9.96 -19.59 -5.55
N VAL A 145 10.66 -20.71 -5.60
CA VAL A 145 10.26 -21.88 -6.40
C VAL A 145 9.86 -22.99 -5.45
N GLU A 146 8.60 -23.41 -5.57
CA GLU A 146 8.08 -24.59 -4.89
C GLU A 146 8.07 -25.77 -5.88
N SER A 147 8.48 -26.94 -5.42
CA SER A 147 8.52 -28.15 -6.25
C SER A 147 7.70 -29.25 -5.59
N THR A 148 6.53 -29.53 -6.15
CA THR A 148 5.58 -30.51 -5.60
C THR A 148 5.21 -31.50 -6.69
N ASN A 149 5.37 -32.80 -6.43
CA ASN A 149 4.96 -33.89 -7.35
C ASN A 149 5.46 -33.73 -8.81
N ASN A 150 6.73 -33.38 -9.02
CA ASN A 150 7.33 -33.06 -10.33
C ASN A 150 6.75 -31.84 -11.06
N GLU A 151 5.92 -31.03 -10.41
CA GLU A 151 5.56 -29.70 -10.90
C GLU A 151 6.38 -28.63 -10.17
N HIS A 152 6.90 -27.67 -10.93
CA HIS A 152 7.60 -26.50 -10.40
C HIS A 152 6.67 -25.29 -10.48
N ARG A 153 6.35 -24.70 -9.32
CA ARG A 153 5.56 -23.47 -9.23
C ARG A 153 6.47 -22.33 -8.80
N VAL A 154 6.42 -21.25 -9.56
CA VAL A 154 7.05 -19.98 -9.18
C VAL A 154 6.01 -19.16 -8.41
N ILE A 155 6.34 -18.75 -7.20
CA ILE A 155 5.47 -17.92 -6.37
C ILE A 155 6.17 -16.59 -6.14
N THR A 156 5.46 -15.52 -6.46
CA THR A 156 5.94 -14.15 -6.29
C THR A 156 5.21 -13.46 -5.14
N GLU A 157 5.96 -12.72 -4.34
CA GLU A 157 5.40 -11.73 -3.42
C GLU A 157 5.30 -10.40 -4.15
N GLY A 158 4.08 -9.89 -4.26
CA GLY A 158 3.74 -8.79 -5.15
C GLY A 158 3.10 -9.29 -6.45
N SER A 159 2.47 -8.36 -7.17
CA SER A 159 1.72 -8.64 -8.38
C SER A 159 2.09 -7.63 -9.46
N ASN A 160 2.65 -8.13 -10.56
CA ASN A 160 2.78 -7.38 -11.80
C ASN A 160 2.57 -8.32 -12.98
N ILE A 161 1.29 -8.66 -13.21
CA ILE A 161 0.88 -9.61 -14.23
C ILE A 161 1.35 -9.15 -15.63
N ARG A 162 1.42 -7.84 -15.90
CA ARG A 162 1.88 -7.29 -17.19
C ARG A 162 3.36 -7.59 -17.44
N GLU A 163 4.22 -7.37 -16.46
CA GLU A 163 5.65 -7.69 -16.56
C GLU A 163 5.88 -9.20 -16.64
N ILE A 164 5.09 -9.99 -15.91
CA ILE A 164 5.16 -11.46 -15.99
C ILE A 164 4.86 -11.94 -17.42
N HIS A 165 3.87 -11.36 -18.11
CA HIS A 165 3.57 -11.68 -19.52
C HIS A 165 4.67 -11.29 -20.51
N GLN A 166 5.63 -10.45 -20.14
CA GLN A 166 6.78 -10.09 -20.99
C GLN A 166 7.94 -11.10 -20.89
N LEU A 167 7.84 -12.07 -19.97
CA LEU A 167 8.84 -13.14 -19.86
C LEU A 167 8.88 -13.97 -21.15
N ARG A 168 10.07 -14.51 -21.45
CA ARG A 168 10.31 -15.28 -22.67
C ARG A 168 9.39 -16.48 -22.77
N ASP A 169 8.87 -16.72 -23.98
CA ASP A 169 8.07 -17.90 -24.30
C ASP A 169 8.76 -19.20 -23.84
N GLY A 170 7.98 -20.07 -23.20
CA GLY A 170 8.44 -21.37 -22.71
C GLY A 170 9.14 -21.35 -21.35
N LEU A 171 9.32 -20.19 -20.72
CA LEU A 171 9.83 -20.12 -19.34
C LEU A 171 8.75 -20.38 -18.29
N VAL A 172 7.54 -19.87 -18.53
CA VAL A 172 6.37 -19.99 -17.63
C VAL A 172 5.14 -20.31 -18.48
N GLU A 173 4.25 -21.15 -17.96
CA GLU A 173 2.96 -21.46 -18.57
C GLU A 173 1.90 -20.45 -18.10
N PHE A 174 1.57 -19.47 -18.94
CA PHE A 174 0.67 -18.37 -18.59
C PHE A 174 -0.80 -18.80 -18.41
N ASP A 175 -1.24 -19.88 -19.07
CA ASP A 175 -2.62 -20.40 -18.97
C ASP A 175 -2.94 -20.94 -17.57
N ARG A 176 -1.91 -21.25 -16.77
CA ARG A 176 -2.02 -21.72 -15.38
C ARG A 176 -1.65 -20.63 -14.36
N LEU A 177 -1.55 -19.37 -14.79
CA LEU A 177 -1.23 -18.26 -13.90
C LEU A 177 -2.38 -17.98 -12.95
N GLU A 178 -2.09 -18.03 -11.65
CA GLU A 178 -3.01 -17.70 -10.57
C GLU A 178 -2.49 -16.46 -9.82
N THR A 179 -3.39 -15.59 -9.38
CA THR A 179 -3.05 -14.42 -8.59
C THR A 179 -4.20 -14.03 -7.68
N ASN A 180 -3.86 -13.50 -6.51
CA ASN A 180 -4.81 -12.93 -5.56
C ASN A 180 -5.10 -11.44 -5.83
N ASP A 181 -4.46 -10.85 -6.84
CA ASP A 181 -4.70 -9.47 -7.28
C ASP A 181 -5.94 -9.39 -8.21
N MET A 182 -7.10 -9.30 -7.59
CA MET A 182 -8.40 -9.23 -8.28
C MET A 182 -8.50 -8.03 -9.24
N TYR A 183 -7.97 -6.87 -8.85
CA TYR A 183 -8.02 -5.69 -9.71
C TYR A 183 -7.10 -5.84 -10.93
N GLY A 184 -5.91 -6.43 -10.74
CA GLY A 184 -5.02 -6.81 -11.83
C GLY A 184 -5.67 -7.77 -12.83
N ILE A 185 -6.41 -8.77 -12.34
CA ILE A 185 -7.18 -9.71 -13.19
C ILE A 185 -8.21 -8.95 -14.02
N LEU A 186 -9.01 -8.07 -13.39
CA LEU A 186 -10.02 -7.28 -14.10
C LEU A 186 -9.41 -6.47 -15.24
N LYS A 187 -8.24 -5.85 -14.99
CA LYS A 187 -7.59 -4.97 -15.96
C LYS A 187 -6.97 -5.68 -17.15
N ILE A 188 -6.57 -6.94 -16.99
CA ILE A 188 -5.82 -7.69 -18.02
C ILE A 188 -6.69 -8.75 -18.69
N TYR A 189 -7.43 -9.52 -17.90
CA TYR A 189 -8.23 -10.65 -18.38
C TYR A 189 -9.73 -10.35 -18.44
N GLY A 190 -10.21 -9.31 -17.76
CA GLY A 190 -11.61 -8.89 -17.80
C GLY A 190 -12.49 -9.50 -16.69
N VAL A 191 -13.78 -9.16 -16.75
CA VAL A 191 -14.71 -9.38 -15.63
C VAL A 191 -15.08 -10.85 -15.39
N GLU A 192 -15.15 -11.68 -16.43
CA GLU A 192 -15.54 -13.09 -16.25
C GLU A 192 -14.44 -13.90 -15.57
N THR A 193 -13.17 -13.62 -15.90
CA THR A 193 -12.01 -14.18 -15.21
C THR A 193 -11.96 -13.71 -13.77
N LEU A 194 -12.25 -12.42 -13.51
CA LEU A 194 -12.40 -11.90 -12.15
C LEU A 194 -13.48 -12.66 -11.37
N ARG A 195 -14.66 -12.89 -11.95
CA ARG A 195 -15.76 -13.60 -11.29
C ARG A 195 -15.36 -15.03 -10.88
N ALA A 196 -14.68 -15.74 -11.77
CA ALA A 196 -14.15 -17.07 -11.49
C ALA A 196 -13.07 -17.03 -10.39
N ALA A 197 -12.13 -16.09 -10.48
CA ALA A 197 -11.07 -15.91 -9.49
C ALA A 197 -11.60 -15.57 -8.09
N LEU A 198 -12.59 -14.68 -7.99
CA LEU A 198 -13.28 -14.35 -6.73
C LEU A 198 -13.94 -15.58 -6.12
N THR A 199 -14.62 -16.39 -6.94
CA THR A 199 -15.27 -17.61 -6.45
C THR A 199 -14.23 -18.57 -5.86
N ASN A 200 -13.10 -18.76 -6.55
CA ASN A 200 -12.02 -19.64 -6.10
C ASN A 200 -11.32 -19.12 -4.84
N GLU A 201 -10.99 -17.84 -4.76
CA GLU A 201 -10.37 -17.25 -3.57
C GLU A 201 -11.29 -17.33 -2.34
N LEU A 202 -12.57 -17.02 -2.51
CA LEU A 202 -13.55 -17.16 -1.42
C LEU A 202 -13.62 -18.61 -0.95
N MET A 203 -13.63 -19.58 -1.87
CA MET A 203 -13.58 -21.01 -1.50
C MET A 203 -12.31 -21.35 -0.73
N MET A 204 -11.13 -20.92 -1.21
CA MET A 204 -9.84 -21.19 -0.56
C MET A 204 -9.78 -20.64 0.87
N VAL A 205 -10.35 -19.46 1.12
CA VAL A 205 -10.44 -18.88 2.47
C VAL A 205 -11.27 -19.77 3.40
N PHE A 206 -12.46 -20.20 2.99
CA PHE A 206 -13.31 -21.06 3.83
C PHE A 206 -12.73 -22.48 4.01
N ASP A 207 -12.13 -23.04 2.96
CA ASP A 207 -11.49 -24.36 2.98
C ASP A 207 -10.31 -24.41 3.95
N ALA A 208 -9.53 -23.32 4.05
CA ALA A 208 -8.42 -23.22 5.00
C ALA A 208 -8.86 -23.36 6.48
N TYR A 209 -10.10 -22.99 6.79
CA TYR A 209 -10.70 -23.14 8.13
C TYR A 209 -11.57 -24.41 8.26
N GLY A 210 -11.68 -25.21 7.20
CA GLY A 210 -12.54 -26.39 7.17
C GLY A 210 -14.03 -26.07 7.28
N ILE A 211 -14.45 -24.88 6.85
CA ILE A 211 -15.84 -24.44 6.89
C ILE A 211 -16.50 -24.85 5.57
N PRO A 212 -17.43 -25.83 5.57
CA PRO A 212 -18.07 -26.26 4.34
C PRO A 212 -19.05 -25.19 3.86
N VAL A 213 -18.76 -24.58 2.71
CA VAL A 213 -19.65 -23.61 2.05
C VAL A 213 -19.95 -24.10 0.63
N SER A 214 -21.20 -23.93 0.20
CA SER A 214 -21.61 -24.28 -1.15
C SER A 214 -21.03 -23.30 -2.18
N ILE A 215 -20.47 -23.81 -3.27
CA ILE A 215 -20.02 -22.99 -4.40
C ILE A 215 -21.13 -22.10 -4.96
N ARG A 216 -22.40 -22.51 -4.85
CA ARG A 216 -23.54 -21.71 -5.34
C ARG A 216 -23.64 -20.37 -4.59
N ASP A 217 -23.44 -20.39 -3.27
CA ASP A 217 -23.55 -19.19 -2.44
C ASP A 217 -22.41 -18.23 -2.76
N LEU A 218 -21.18 -18.74 -2.85
CA LEU A 218 -20.00 -17.94 -3.19
C LEU A 218 -20.05 -17.41 -4.63
N SER A 219 -20.56 -18.21 -5.57
CA SER A 219 -20.73 -17.78 -6.96
C SER A 219 -21.74 -16.64 -7.08
N LEU A 220 -22.81 -16.64 -6.28
CA LEU A 220 -23.79 -15.57 -6.26
C LEU A 220 -23.18 -14.28 -5.72
N ILE A 221 -22.36 -14.38 -4.66
CA ILE A 221 -21.60 -13.24 -4.12
C ILE A 221 -20.68 -12.67 -5.20
N ALA A 222 -19.91 -13.51 -5.88
CA ALA A 222 -19.02 -13.07 -6.95
C ALA A 222 -19.78 -12.41 -8.12
N ILE A 223 -20.97 -12.90 -8.48
CA ILE A 223 -21.86 -12.27 -9.47
C ILE A 223 -22.29 -10.89 -9.00
N CYS A 224 -22.75 -10.75 -7.74
CA CYS A 224 -23.17 -9.46 -7.19
C CYS A 224 -22.02 -8.43 -7.21
N MET A 225 -20.80 -8.87 -6.89
CA MET A 225 -19.59 -8.03 -6.93
C MET A 225 -19.19 -7.60 -8.36
N THR A 226 -19.63 -8.33 -9.39
CA THR A 226 -19.22 -8.14 -10.80
C THR A 226 -20.34 -7.70 -11.74
N VAL A 227 -21.54 -7.44 -11.21
CA VAL A 227 -22.78 -7.30 -11.99
C VAL A 227 -22.77 -6.19 -13.04
N ASN A 228 -22.08 -5.06 -12.81
CA ASN A 228 -21.98 -3.98 -13.81
C ASN A 228 -20.64 -3.99 -14.58
N GLY A 229 -19.95 -5.13 -14.64
CA GLY A 229 -18.69 -5.23 -15.38
C GLY A 229 -17.45 -4.69 -14.64
N SER A 230 -17.60 -4.26 -13.38
CA SER A 230 -16.52 -3.73 -12.54
C SER A 230 -16.31 -4.59 -11.29
N TYR A 231 -15.21 -4.37 -10.57
CA TYR A 231 -14.97 -5.00 -9.27
C TYR A 231 -15.50 -4.11 -8.16
N ARG A 232 -16.60 -4.52 -7.52
CA ARG A 232 -17.24 -3.78 -6.42
C ARG A 232 -17.28 -4.62 -5.15
N GLY A 233 -16.95 -3.99 -4.02
CA GLY A 233 -17.19 -4.55 -2.69
C GLY A 233 -18.64 -4.37 -2.24
N PHE A 234 -18.90 -4.72 -0.98
CA PHE A 234 -20.15 -4.43 -0.29
C PHE A 234 -19.90 -3.33 0.75
N ASN A 235 -19.85 -2.08 0.30
CA ASN A 235 -19.56 -0.91 1.13
C ASN A 235 -20.39 0.32 0.73
N ARG A 236 -20.25 1.43 1.48
CA ARG A 236 -20.93 2.71 1.23
C ARG A 236 -20.89 3.14 -0.22
N VAL A 237 -19.67 3.24 -0.77
CA VAL A 237 -19.41 3.77 -2.11
C VAL A 237 -20.14 2.95 -3.16
N THR A 238 -20.17 1.62 -3.00
CA THR A 238 -20.89 0.72 -3.92
C THR A 238 -22.40 0.74 -3.70
N MET A 239 -22.87 1.10 -2.50
CA MET A 239 -24.29 1.22 -2.19
C MET A 239 -24.92 2.46 -2.84
N ASP A 240 -24.14 3.54 -3.03
CA ASP A 240 -24.55 4.75 -3.75
C ASP A 240 -25.03 4.44 -5.19
N ASP A 241 -24.53 3.38 -5.82
CA ASP A 241 -24.92 2.93 -7.16
C ASP A 241 -26.25 2.13 -7.18
N THR A 242 -26.78 1.72 -6.02
CA THR A 242 -27.96 0.82 -5.93
C THR A 242 -29.26 1.58 -6.17
N PRO A 243 -30.18 1.20 -7.07
CA PRO A 243 -31.31 2.06 -7.46
C PRO A 243 -32.30 2.44 -6.35
N GLY A 244 -32.44 1.67 -5.26
CA GLY A 244 -33.46 1.92 -4.22
C GLY A 244 -33.08 2.98 -3.20
N LEU A 245 -33.85 4.08 -3.12
CA LEU A 245 -33.65 5.16 -2.15
C LEU A 245 -33.77 4.67 -0.71
N PHE A 246 -34.84 3.96 -0.36
CA PHE A 246 -35.00 3.46 1.01
C PHE A 246 -33.93 2.43 1.36
N GLN A 247 -33.43 1.68 0.38
CA GLN A 247 -32.34 0.76 0.58
C GLN A 247 -31.04 1.50 0.95
N ARG A 248 -30.72 2.63 0.30
CA ARG A 248 -29.59 3.49 0.66
C ARG A 248 -29.78 4.15 2.03
N VAL A 249 -30.95 4.77 2.24
CA VAL A 249 -31.27 5.55 3.46
C VAL A 249 -31.25 4.69 4.71
N THR A 250 -31.70 3.43 4.62
CA THR A 250 -31.71 2.49 5.76
C THR A 250 -30.37 1.79 5.99
N PHE A 251 -29.41 1.92 5.07
CA PHE A 251 -28.07 1.36 5.24
C PHE A 251 -27.19 2.30 6.05
N GLU A 252 -26.91 3.50 5.53
CA GLU A 252 -26.12 4.53 6.21
C GLU A 252 -26.28 5.91 5.57
N THR A 253 -25.72 6.96 6.19
CA THR A 253 -25.70 8.35 5.66
C THR A 253 -27.09 8.86 5.20
N SER A 254 -28.13 8.53 5.96
CA SER A 254 -29.55 8.72 5.59
C SER A 254 -29.88 10.14 5.12
N MET A 255 -29.41 11.16 5.83
CA MET A 255 -29.70 12.57 5.50
C MET A 255 -29.08 13.01 4.18
N LYS A 256 -27.91 12.48 3.81
CA LYS A 256 -27.27 12.77 2.50
C LYS A 256 -28.17 12.27 1.38
N PHE A 257 -28.54 10.99 1.41
CA PHE A 257 -29.38 10.40 0.38
C PHE A 257 -30.79 11.03 0.31
N LEU A 258 -31.40 11.35 1.45
CA LEU A 258 -32.70 12.04 1.46
C LEU A 258 -32.60 13.46 0.88
N LYS A 259 -31.55 14.21 1.22
CA LYS A 259 -31.30 15.53 0.65
C LYS A 259 -31.10 15.42 -0.87
N ASP A 260 -30.23 14.52 -1.31
CA ASP A 260 -29.93 14.34 -2.72
C ASP A 260 -31.17 13.89 -3.49
N ALA A 261 -31.98 12.99 -2.93
CA ALA A 261 -33.25 12.58 -3.53
C ALA A 261 -34.25 13.73 -3.63
N THR A 262 -34.34 14.58 -2.61
CA THR A 262 -35.23 15.75 -2.61
C THR A 262 -34.80 16.78 -3.64
N VAL A 263 -33.50 17.04 -3.77
CA VAL A 263 -32.94 17.99 -4.74
C VAL A 263 -33.09 17.50 -6.17
N ASN A 264 -32.95 16.19 -6.41
CA ASN A 264 -33.03 15.59 -7.73
C ASN A 264 -34.43 15.09 -8.10
N GLU A 265 -35.45 15.36 -7.29
CA GLU A 265 -36.84 14.92 -7.50
C GLU A 265 -36.94 13.41 -7.78
N MET A 266 -36.17 12.59 -7.04
CA MET A 266 -36.14 11.14 -7.25
C MET A 266 -37.46 10.50 -6.81
N GLU A 267 -38.03 9.66 -7.68
CA GLU A 267 -39.17 8.80 -7.36
C GLU A 267 -38.70 7.41 -6.92
N GLU A 268 -39.30 6.88 -5.87
CA GLU A 268 -39.01 5.52 -5.38
C GLU A 268 -40.13 4.56 -5.79
N PHE A 269 -39.77 3.49 -6.49
CA PHE A 269 -40.65 2.36 -6.74
C PHE A 269 -40.43 1.27 -5.69
N VAL A 270 -41.51 0.76 -5.10
CA VAL A 270 -41.51 -0.22 -4.00
C VAL A 270 -41.15 -1.63 -4.50
N THR A 271 -39.93 -1.77 -5.01
CA THR A 271 -39.42 -2.97 -5.67
C THR A 271 -38.43 -3.75 -4.82
N ASN A 272 -37.80 -3.08 -3.84
CA ASN A 272 -36.82 -3.70 -2.95
C ASN A 272 -37.45 -3.98 -1.56
N PRO A 273 -36.96 -4.99 -0.81
CA PRO A 273 -37.52 -5.33 0.50
C PRO A 273 -37.51 -4.16 1.49
N SER A 274 -36.44 -3.34 1.49
CA SER A 274 -36.29 -2.20 2.41
C SER A 274 -37.40 -1.16 2.22
N SER A 275 -37.72 -0.82 0.96
CA SER A 275 -38.79 0.11 0.58
C SER A 275 -40.17 -0.44 0.96
N ALA A 276 -40.40 -1.74 0.73
CA ALA A 276 -41.67 -2.39 1.07
C ALA A 276 -41.91 -2.32 2.58
N ILE A 277 -40.90 -2.65 3.40
CA ILE A 277 -40.98 -2.57 4.85
C ILE A 277 -41.19 -1.12 5.32
N ALA A 278 -40.42 -0.17 4.78
CA ALA A 278 -40.51 1.24 5.16
C ALA A 278 -41.91 1.84 4.90
N LEU A 279 -42.58 1.39 3.84
CA LEU A 279 -43.90 1.87 3.42
C LEU A 279 -45.06 0.96 3.86
N GLY A 280 -44.78 -0.11 4.61
CA GLY A 280 -45.79 -1.09 5.05
C GLY A 280 -46.47 -1.86 3.92
N GLN A 281 -45.79 -2.02 2.77
CA GLN A 281 -46.27 -2.79 1.62
C GLN A 281 -45.78 -4.24 1.67
N VAL A 282 -46.48 -5.12 0.97
CA VAL A 282 -46.03 -6.52 0.80
C VAL A 282 -44.92 -6.56 -0.24
N TYR A 283 -43.78 -7.18 0.10
CA TYR A 283 -42.67 -7.36 -0.83
C TYR A 283 -42.99 -8.42 -1.89
N GLU A 284 -42.66 -8.15 -3.16
CA GLU A 284 -42.91 -9.04 -4.31
C GLU A 284 -41.92 -10.22 -4.42
N GLY A 285 -41.49 -10.77 -3.29
CA GLY A 285 -40.64 -11.96 -3.22
C GLY A 285 -41.31 -13.11 -2.48
N GLY A 286 -40.93 -14.35 -2.80
CA GLY A 286 -41.51 -15.54 -2.18
C GLY A 286 -43.02 -15.63 -2.40
N THR A 287 -43.80 -15.62 -1.32
CA THR A 287 -45.27 -15.69 -1.39
C THR A 287 -45.92 -14.41 -1.92
N GLY A 288 -45.23 -13.27 -1.90
CA GLY A 288 -45.71 -12.01 -2.48
C GLY A 288 -45.44 -11.90 -3.99
N GLY A 289 -44.68 -12.83 -4.58
CA GLY A 289 -44.32 -12.82 -6.01
C GLY A 289 -45.44 -13.29 -6.95
N PHE A 290 -46.64 -13.54 -6.44
CA PHE A 290 -47.81 -13.90 -7.24
C PHE A 290 -49.09 -13.34 -6.60
N GLN A 291 -50.13 -13.19 -7.42
CA GLN A 291 -51.45 -12.78 -6.98
C GLN A 291 -52.42 -13.96 -6.99
N LEU A 292 -53.37 -13.95 -6.06
CA LEU A 292 -54.45 -14.92 -6.01
C LEU A 292 -55.73 -14.26 -6.54
N LEU A 293 -56.33 -14.87 -7.55
CA LEU A 293 -57.60 -14.45 -8.09
C LEU A 293 -58.65 -15.50 -7.72
N HIS A 294 -59.77 -15.05 -7.16
CA HIS A 294 -60.91 -15.91 -6.93
C HIS A 294 -61.79 -15.95 -8.19
N GLN A 295 -62.05 -17.15 -8.71
CA GLN A 295 -62.92 -17.32 -9.87
C GLN A 295 -64.39 -17.15 -9.45
N VAL A 296 -65.04 -16.11 -9.95
CA VAL A 296 -66.46 -15.84 -9.71
C VAL A 296 -67.29 -16.50 -10.81
N ASN A 297 -68.32 -17.27 -10.43
CA ASN A 297 -69.30 -17.90 -11.33
C ASN A 297 -70.41 -16.94 -11.75
#